data_AF-A0A286UR61-F1
#
_entry.id   AF-A0A286UR61-F1
#
_cell.length_a   1.000
_cell.length_b   1.000
_cell.length_c   1.000
_cell.angle_alpha   90.00
_cell.angle_beta   90.00
_cell.angle_gamma   90.00
#
_symmetry.space_group_name_H-M   'P 1'
#
loop_
_entity.id
_entity.type
_entity.pdbx_description
1 polymer ?
#
loop_
_entity_poly.entity_id
_entity_poly.type
_entity_poly.pdbx_seq_one_letter_code
_entity_poly.pdbx_strand_id
1 'polypeptide(L)'
;MSSSTSDVGANALPLGKYLASTDKKTRDKAVKSLAAFLSSARQPLPKLEMAKLWKGIFYCYWMSDKPLVQQALASELAELLLTIPSTDNSLAFLSGFWEAIVREWNGIDRLRMDKYYMLVRKFINASLRLMGRDEWNREAILAYNEILARKGGPLCPEDSRGTTRPTVSFFDPLFNALRPPMQEGPLTKRPRLDSDEGLEALKGNSCLENPEEGKIENGKLRQQLCQKMFDIASGSDLKKPLDETKKLLTRNNYYNYYFCITCV
;
A
#
# COMPACT_ATOMS: atom_id res chain seq x y z
N MET A 1 35.66 -16.14 40.55
CA MET A 1 34.40 -15.46 40.17
C MET A 1 34.33 -15.49 38.66
N SER A 2 33.72 -16.55 38.13
CA SER A 2 33.61 -16.82 36.71
C SER A 2 32.27 -16.25 36.26
N SER A 3 32.29 -15.10 35.57
CA SER A 3 31.08 -14.56 34.94
C SER A 3 30.75 -15.37 33.70
N SER A 4 29.73 -16.20 33.82
CA SER A 4 29.08 -16.92 32.74
C SER A 4 28.36 -15.94 31.82
N THR A 5 28.97 -15.65 30.67
CA THR A 5 28.26 -15.11 29.51
C THR A 5 27.31 -16.18 29.00
N SER A 6 26.02 -16.02 29.29
CA SER A 6 24.95 -16.83 28.69
C SER A 6 24.86 -16.51 27.19
N ASP A 7 25.51 -17.36 26.40
CA ASP A 7 25.31 -17.50 24.97
C ASP A 7 23.85 -17.90 24.71
N VAL A 8 22.99 -16.93 24.43
CA VAL A 8 21.64 -17.17 23.92
C VAL A 8 21.76 -17.54 22.45
N GLY A 9 22.20 -18.78 22.22
CA GLY A 9 22.33 -19.39 20.91
C GLY A 9 20.98 -19.46 20.19
N ALA A 10 20.85 -18.63 19.15
CA ALA A 10 20.67 -19.10 17.77
C ALA A 10 19.72 -20.30 17.53
N ASN A 11 18.52 -20.32 18.10
CA ASN A 11 17.41 -21.15 17.59
C ASN A 11 16.75 -20.57 16.33
N ALA A 12 17.49 -19.74 15.58
CA ALA A 12 17.11 -19.38 14.23
C ALA A 12 17.27 -20.63 13.37
N LEU A 13 16.16 -21.34 13.13
CA LEU A 13 16.07 -22.37 12.09
C LEU A 13 16.82 -21.86 10.85
N PRO A 14 17.67 -22.66 10.18
CA PRO A 14 18.41 -22.21 8.99
C PRO A 14 17.49 -22.10 7.75
N LEU A 15 16.34 -21.45 7.91
CA LEU A 15 15.28 -21.24 6.94
C LEU A 15 15.82 -20.60 5.67
N GLY A 16 16.80 -19.69 5.79
CA GLY A 16 17.39 -19.01 4.64
C GLY A 16 17.90 -19.96 3.56
N LYS A 17 18.55 -21.06 3.95
CA LYS A 17 19.06 -22.07 2.99
C LYS A 17 17.93 -22.87 2.33
N TYR A 18 16.92 -23.25 3.11
CA TYR A 18 15.79 -24.04 2.59
C TYR A 18 14.84 -23.21 1.71
N LEU A 19 14.65 -21.93 2.05
CA LEU A 19 13.87 -20.98 1.25
C LEU A 19 14.53 -20.70 -0.11
N ALA A 20 15.86 -20.68 -0.18
CA ALA A 20 16.60 -20.51 -1.42
C ALA A 20 16.90 -21.83 -2.18
N SER A 21 16.31 -22.96 -1.75
CA SER A 21 16.50 -24.25 -2.42
C SER A 21 15.91 -24.26 -3.84
N THR A 22 16.55 -24.96 -4.77
CA THR A 22 16.02 -25.15 -6.14
C THR A 22 14.78 -26.04 -6.18
N ASP A 23 14.63 -26.96 -5.22
CA ASP A 23 13.47 -27.84 -5.10
C ASP A 23 12.25 -27.11 -4.51
N LYS A 24 11.14 -27.09 -5.25
CA LYS A 24 9.89 -26.45 -4.83
C LYS A 24 9.36 -27.05 -3.52
N LYS A 25 9.38 -28.38 -3.36
CA LYS A 25 8.82 -29.03 -2.18
C LYS A 25 9.55 -28.62 -0.91
N THR A 26 10.87 -28.47 -1.00
CA THR A 26 11.71 -27.94 0.08
C THR A 26 11.34 -26.51 0.45
N ARG A 27 11.15 -25.63 -0.54
CA ARG A 27 10.73 -24.24 -0.30
C ARG A 27 9.35 -24.14 0.33
N ASP A 28 8.37 -24.90 -0.18
CA ASP A 28 7.00 -24.92 0.36
C ASP A 28 6.98 -25.33 1.83
N LYS A 29 7.77 -26.34 2.21
CA LYS A 29 7.93 -26.74 3.62
C LYS A 29 8.57 -25.62 4.44
N ALA A 30 9.59 -24.96 3.91
CA ALA A 30 10.28 -23.87 4.59
C ALA A 30 9.36 -22.66 4.84
N VAL A 31 8.48 -22.31 3.90
CA VAL A 31 7.48 -21.24 4.07
C VAL A 31 6.48 -21.61 5.18
N LYS A 32 6.01 -22.87 5.22
CA LYS A 32 5.14 -23.35 6.31
C LYS A 32 5.83 -23.32 7.67
N SER A 33 7.09 -23.76 7.74
CA SER A 33 7.88 -23.66 8.97
C SER A 33 8.13 -22.21 9.40
N LEU A 34 8.32 -21.30 8.43
CA LEU A 34 8.45 -19.88 8.70
C LEU A 34 7.16 -19.30 9.30
N ALA A 35 5.99 -19.67 8.78
CA ALA A 35 4.71 -19.24 9.35
C ALA A 35 4.57 -19.64 10.83
N ALA A 36 4.86 -20.90 11.15
CA ALA A 36 4.82 -21.40 12.54
C ALA A 36 5.86 -20.72 13.44
N PHE A 37 7.05 -20.42 12.90
CA PHE A 37 8.09 -19.70 13.63
C PHE A 37 7.65 -18.26 13.94
N LEU A 38 7.12 -17.54 12.95
CA LEU A 38 6.69 -16.15 13.11
C LEU A 38 5.48 -16.02 14.04
N SER A 39 4.54 -16.96 13.99
CA SER A 39 3.36 -16.96 14.88
C SER A 39 3.70 -17.24 16.35
N SER A 40 4.82 -17.92 16.62
CA SER A 40 5.27 -18.24 17.99
C SER A 40 6.37 -17.29 18.50
N ALA A 41 6.89 -16.41 17.62
CA ALA A 41 7.95 -15.48 17.96
C ALA A 41 7.47 -14.41 18.94
N ARG A 42 8.07 -14.39 20.14
CA ARG A 42 7.77 -13.40 21.19
C ARG A 42 8.51 -12.08 20.99
N GLN A 43 9.65 -12.10 20.30
CA GLN A 43 10.52 -10.94 20.10
C GLN A 43 10.92 -10.84 18.63
N PRO A 44 11.23 -9.64 18.12
CA PRO A 44 11.76 -9.48 16.78
C PRO A 44 13.07 -10.22 16.60
N LEU A 45 13.31 -10.76 15.40
CA LEU A 45 14.62 -11.29 15.06
C LEU A 45 15.67 -10.17 15.07
N PRO A 46 16.92 -10.46 15.51
CA PRO A 46 18.04 -9.54 15.33
C PRO A 46 18.19 -9.14 13.86
N LYS A 47 18.61 -7.89 13.62
CA LYS A 47 18.67 -7.30 12.26
C LYS A 47 19.42 -8.18 11.25
N LEU A 48 20.53 -8.80 11.66
CA LEU A 48 21.32 -9.69 10.78
C LEU A 48 20.54 -10.95 10.38
N GLU A 49 19.84 -11.58 11.34
CA GLU A 49 19.03 -12.77 11.07
C GLU A 49 17.80 -12.43 10.25
N MET A 50 17.18 -11.28 10.49
CA MET A 50 16.11 -10.74 9.65
C MET A 50 16.57 -10.52 8.21
N ALA A 51 17.78 -9.98 8.01
CA ALA A 51 18.35 -9.78 6.67
C ALA A 51 18.64 -11.12 5.95
N LYS A 52 19.17 -12.12 6.67
CA LYS A 52 19.39 -13.48 6.13
C LYS A 52 18.07 -14.15 5.76
N LEU A 53 17.06 -14.03 6.62
CA LEU A 53 15.72 -14.57 6.38
C LEU A 53 15.13 -13.96 5.10
N TRP A 54 15.11 -12.63 4.99
CA TRP A 54 14.56 -11.96 3.82
C TRP A 54 15.35 -12.20 2.54
N LYS A 55 16.67 -12.42 2.63
CA LYS A 55 17.45 -12.91 1.49
C LYS A 55 16.93 -14.28 1.03
N GLY A 56 16.68 -15.20 1.95
CA GLY A 56 16.06 -16.49 1.65
C GLY A 56 14.67 -16.36 1.00
N ILE A 57 13.79 -15.53 1.56
CA ILE A 57 12.44 -15.30 1.01
C ILE A 57 12.51 -14.68 -0.39
N PHE A 58 13.40 -13.71 -0.60
CA PHE A 58 13.58 -13.06 -1.89
C PHE A 58 13.93 -14.08 -2.98
N TYR A 59 14.89 -14.98 -2.72
CA TYR A 59 15.28 -16.02 -3.68
C TYR A 59 14.25 -17.17 -3.77
N CYS A 60 13.46 -17.42 -2.72
CA CYS A 60 12.30 -18.32 -2.80
C CYS A 60 11.31 -17.85 -3.88
N TYR A 61 10.99 -16.55 -3.86
CA TYR A 61 10.12 -15.94 -4.85
C TYR A 61 10.78 -15.79 -6.22
N TRP A 62 12.10 -15.55 -6.26
CA TRP A 62 12.90 -15.53 -7.50
C TRP A 62 12.75 -16.82 -8.31
N MET A 63 12.79 -17.98 -7.64
CA MET A 63 12.69 -19.33 -8.24
C MET A 63 11.25 -19.76 -8.57
N SER A 64 10.27 -18.88 -8.43
CA SER A 64 8.87 -19.17 -8.74
C SER A 64 8.49 -18.62 -10.12
N ASP A 65 8.35 -19.52 -11.09
CA ASP A 65 8.18 -19.14 -12.51
C ASP A 65 6.75 -19.31 -13.04
N LYS A 66 5.95 -20.20 -12.44
CA LYS A 66 4.56 -20.42 -12.87
C LYS A 66 3.64 -19.31 -12.37
N PRO A 67 2.84 -18.63 -13.23
CA PRO A 67 2.01 -17.49 -12.83
C PRO A 67 1.08 -17.74 -11.62
N LEU A 68 0.36 -18.86 -11.61
CA LEU A 68 -0.51 -19.23 -10.48
C LEU A 68 0.27 -19.47 -9.19
N VAL A 69 1.48 -20.04 -9.29
CA VAL A 69 2.37 -20.26 -8.14
C VAL A 69 2.89 -18.93 -7.60
N GLN A 70 3.24 -17.98 -8.48
CA GLN A 70 3.66 -16.64 -8.08
C GLN A 70 2.55 -15.91 -7.32
N GLN A 71 1.31 -15.95 -7.82
CA GLN A 71 0.16 -15.31 -7.18
C GLN A 71 -0.13 -15.90 -5.80
N ALA A 72 -0.15 -17.23 -5.70
CA ALA A 72 -0.37 -17.93 -4.44
C ALA A 72 0.74 -17.61 -3.43
N LEU A 73 2.02 -17.76 -3.84
CA LEU A 73 3.17 -17.51 -2.97
C LEU A 73 3.26 -16.05 -2.53
N ALA A 74 2.99 -15.07 -3.40
CA ALA A 74 2.99 -13.66 -3.02
C ALA A 74 1.92 -13.36 -1.96
N SER A 75 0.75 -14.01 -2.07
CA SER A 75 -0.33 -13.87 -1.10
C SER A 75 0.03 -14.54 0.22
N GLU A 76 0.59 -15.76 0.18
CA GLU A 76 1.06 -16.49 1.36
C GLU A 76 2.14 -15.72 2.12
N LEU A 77 3.16 -15.21 1.42
CA LEU A 77 4.25 -14.43 2.02
C LEU A 77 3.75 -13.13 2.66
N ALA A 78 2.81 -12.43 2.02
CA ALA A 78 2.24 -11.20 2.58
C ALA A 78 1.35 -11.49 3.79
N GLU A 79 0.60 -12.59 3.79
CA GLU A 79 -0.26 -12.98 4.92
C GLU A 79 0.55 -13.33 6.17
N LEU A 80 1.81 -13.77 6.03
CA LEU A 80 2.72 -14.00 7.18
C LEU A 80 2.78 -12.78 8.10
N LEU A 81 2.74 -11.57 7.54
CA LEU A 81 2.73 -10.33 8.31
C LEU A 81 1.56 -10.27 9.32
N LEU A 82 0.40 -10.80 8.93
CA LEU A 82 -0.82 -10.76 9.74
C LEU A 82 -0.91 -11.93 10.71
N THR A 83 -0.16 -13.01 10.49
CA THR A 83 -0.07 -14.15 11.41
C THR A 83 0.76 -13.86 12.66
N ILE A 84 1.58 -12.81 12.64
CA ILE A 84 2.40 -12.39 13.78
C ILE A 84 1.47 -11.67 14.80
N PRO A 85 1.37 -12.15 16.05
CA PRO A 85 0.44 -11.59 17.03
C PRO A 85 0.76 -10.14 17.43
N SER A 86 2.04 -9.82 17.62
CA SER A 86 2.50 -8.48 18.01
C SER A 86 2.64 -7.57 16.79
N THR A 87 2.05 -6.37 16.86
CA THR A 87 2.19 -5.34 15.82
C THR A 87 3.64 -4.88 15.68
N ASP A 88 4.40 -4.74 16.77
CA ASP A 88 5.84 -4.40 16.72
C ASP A 88 6.67 -5.47 15.99
N ASN A 89 6.42 -6.74 16.28
CA ASN A 89 7.11 -7.85 15.59
C ASN A 89 6.73 -7.88 14.10
N SER A 90 5.48 -7.54 13.78
CA SER A 90 4.99 -7.42 12.40
C SER A 90 5.70 -6.28 11.67
N LEU A 91 5.82 -5.12 12.31
CA LEU A 91 6.54 -3.95 11.78
C LEU A 91 8.04 -4.24 11.60
N ALA A 92 8.67 -4.99 12.51
CA ALA A 92 10.05 -5.42 12.34
C ALA A 92 10.22 -6.36 11.14
N PHE A 93 9.30 -7.31 10.94
CA PHE A 93 9.29 -8.17 9.76
C PHE A 93 9.10 -7.37 8.46
N LEU A 94 8.17 -6.42 8.47
CA LEU A 94 7.90 -5.50 7.36
C LEU A 94 9.07 -4.55 7.05
N SER A 95 9.79 -4.09 8.07
CA SER A 95 11.04 -3.34 7.90
C SER A 95 12.07 -4.17 7.12
N GLY A 96 12.21 -5.45 7.46
CA GLY A 96 13.08 -6.38 6.75
C GLY A 96 12.67 -6.59 5.28
N PHE A 97 11.36 -6.65 5.00
CA PHE A 97 10.83 -6.73 3.63
C PHE A 97 11.31 -5.55 2.79
N TRP A 98 11.06 -4.32 3.28
CA TRP A 98 11.43 -3.11 2.54
C TRP A 98 12.95 -2.98 2.37
N GLU A 99 13.73 -3.29 3.39
CA GLU A 99 15.20 -3.33 3.28
C GLU A 99 15.66 -4.31 2.19
N ALA A 100 15.05 -5.48 2.10
CA ALA A 100 15.40 -6.47 1.07
C ALA A 100 14.98 -6.02 -0.33
N ILE A 101 13.76 -5.48 -0.49
CA ILE A 101 13.27 -4.96 -1.77
C ILE A 101 14.19 -3.83 -2.26
N VAL A 102 14.45 -2.82 -1.44
CA VAL A 102 15.31 -1.68 -1.83
C VAL A 102 16.75 -2.12 -2.12
N ARG A 103 17.28 -3.11 -1.40
CA ARG A 103 18.64 -3.61 -1.63
C ARG A 103 18.78 -4.31 -2.97
N GLU A 104 17.86 -5.21 -3.29
CA GLU A 104 17.96 -6.12 -4.44
C GLU A 104 17.29 -5.56 -5.72
N TRP A 105 16.52 -4.47 -5.62
CA TRP A 105 15.64 -4.02 -6.70
C TRP A 105 16.34 -3.86 -8.05
N ASN A 106 17.49 -3.19 -8.07
CA ASN A 106 18.24 -2.92 -9.29
C ASN A 106 18.86 -4.20 -9.90
N GLY A 107 18.91 -5.30 -9.15
CA GLY A 107 19.34 -6.61 -9.63
C GLY A 107 18.21 -7.45 -10.24
N ILE A 108 16.95 -6.98 -10.19
CA ILE A 108 15.82 -7.69 -10.79
C ILE A 108 15.80 -7.42 -12.30
N ASP A 109 15.89 -8.47 -13.10
CA ASP A 109 15.79 -8.36 -14.55
C ASP A 109 14.33 -8.13 -15.01
N ARG A 110 14.18 -7.58 -16.22
CA ARG A 110 12.90 -7.16 -16.79
C ARG A 110 11.83 -8.26 -16.79
N LEU A 111 12.20 -9.54 -16.96
CA LEU A 111 11.24 -10.65 -17.05
C LEU A 111 10.64 -11.01 -15.67
N ARG A 112 11.30 -10.62 -14.58
CA ARG A 112 10.86 -10.89 -13.21
C ARG A 112 10.18 -9.69 -12.55
N MET A 113 10.28 -8.50 -13.13
CA MET A 113 9.75 -7.26 -12.56
C MET A 113 8.27 -7.36 -12.18
N ASP A 114 7.42 -7.88 -13.08
CA ASP A 114 5.97 -7.92 -12.87
C ASP A 114 5.57 -8.71 -11.62
N LYS A 115 6.22 -9.84 -11.35
CA LYS A 115 5.94 -10.63 -10.15
C LYS A 115 6.40 -9.91 -8.89
N TYR A 116 7.50 -9.15 -8.94
CA TYR A 116 7.95 -8.36 -7.78
C TYR A 116 7.07 -7.13 -7.53
N TYR A 117 6.55 -6.48 -8.59
CA TYR A 117 5.50 -5.46 -8.43
C TYR A 117 4.25 -6.04 -7.76
N MET A 118 3.83 -7.26 -8.14
CA MET A 118 2.72 -7.94 -7.47
C MET A 118 3.03 -8.23 -5.99
N LEU A 119 4.23 -8.72 -5.68
CA LEU A 119 4.65 -8.98 -4.30
C LEU A 119 4.56 -7.69 -3.46
N VAL A 120 5.10 -6.59 -3.96
CA VAL A 120 5.02 -5.29 -3.30
C VAL A 120 3.56 -4.86 -3.06
N ARG A 121 2.69 -4.98 -4.07
CA ARG A 121 1.25 -4.67 -3.90
C ARG A 121 0.59 -5.51 -2.80
N LYS A 122 0.92 -6.80 -2.71
CA LYS A 122 0.40 -7.69 -1.65
C LYS A 122 0.89 -7.27 -0.27
N PHE A 123 2.17 -6.90 -0.14
CA PHE A 123 2.72 -6.40 1.13
C PHE A 123 2.12 -5.06 1.53
N ILE A 124 1.94 -4.11 0.61
CA ILE A 124 1.26 -2.84 0.90
C ILE A 124 -0.16 -3.10 1.42
N ASN A 125 -0.92 -3.99 0.78
CA ASN A 125 -2.26 -4.36 1.25
C ASN A 125 -2.23 -5.01 2.64
N ALA A 126 -1.29 -5.92 2.88
CA ALA A 126 -1.12 -6.53 4.20
C ALA A 126 -0.72 -5.50 5.27
N SER A 127 0.11 -4.51 4.95
CA SER A 127 0.44 -3.41 5.87
C SER A 127 -0.79 -2.60 6.24
N LEU A 128 -1.66 -2.26 5.28
CA LEU A 128 -2.90 -1.54 5.55
C LEU A 128 -3.86 -2.37 6.41
N ARG A 129 -3.97 -3.67 6.15
CA ARG A 129 -4.74 -4.60 6.98
C ARG A 129 -4.17 -4.72 8.39
N LEU A 130 -2.84 -4.69 8.53
CA LEU A 130 -2.17 -4.67 9.84
C LEU A 130 -2.53 -3.41 10.62
N MET A 131 -2.48 -2.24 9.96
CA MET A 131 -2.92 -0.98 10.60
C MET A 131 -4.40 -1.06 11.02
N GLY A 132 -5.27 -1.59 10.16
CA GLY A 132 -6.69 -1.78 10.51
C GLY A 132 -6.93 -2.75 11.66
N ARG A 133 -6.13 -3.84 11.76
CA ARG A 133 -6.16 -4.78 12.90
C ARG A 133 -5.76 -4.11 14.21
N ASP A 134 -4.80 -3.19 14.14
CA ASP A 134 -4.30 -2.40 15.26
C ASP A 134 -5.12 -1.11 15.48
N GLU A 135 -6.35 -1.06 14.94
CA GLU A 135 -7.29 0.06 15.05
C GLU A 135 -6.69 1.41 14.64
N TRP A 136 -5.81 1.41 13.64
CA TRP A 136 -5.11 2.60 13.16
C TRP A 136 -4.34 3.31 14.27
N ASN A 137 -3.75 2.54 15.19
CA ASN A 137 -2.91 3.07 16.26
C ASN A 137 -1.85 4.03 15.71
N ARG A 138 -1.81 5.24 16.29
CA ARG A 138 -0.94 6.32 15.84
C ARG A 138 0.54 5.96 15.89
N GLU A 139 0.98 5.25 16.91
CA GLU A 139 2.39 4.85 17.10
C GLU A 139 2.80 3.81 16.05
N ALA A 140 1.93 2.83 15.77
CA ALA A 140 2.14 1.86 14.70
C ALA A 140 2.22 2.52 13.31
N ILE A 141 1.35 3.50 13.05
CA ILE A 141 1.36 4.28 11.80
C ILE A 141 2.66 5.10 11.68
N LEU A 142 3.08 5.78 12.75
CA LEU A 142 4.33 6.55 12.76
C LEU A 142 5.54 5.64 12.53
N ALA A 143 5.58 4.48 13.18
CA ALA A 143 6.64 3.49 12.97
C ALA A 143 6.65 2.95 11.53
N TYR A 144 5.48 2.70 10.94
CA TYR A 144 5.39 2.29 9.55
C TYR A 144 5.86 3.40 8.58
N ASN A 145 5.47 4.64 8.83
CA ASN A 145 5.92 5.79 8.05
C ASN A 145 7.44 5.95 8.11
N GLU A 146 8.03 5.75 9.29
CA GLU A 146 9.47 5.78 9.45
C GLU A 146 10.14 4.67 8.63
N ILE A 147 9.59 3.45 8.61
CA ILE A 147 10.10 2.37 7.75
C ILE A 147 10.13 2.78 6.27
N LEU A 148 9.09 3.47 5.80
CA LEU A 148 8.97 3.90 4.41
C LEU A 148 9.89 5.08 4.06
N ALA A 149 9.99 6.08 4.94
CA ALA A 149 10.58 7.38 4.64
C ALA A 149 12.05 7.53 5.10
N ARG A 150 12.52 6.72 6.06
CA ARG A 150 13.90 6.77 6.55
C ARG A 150 14.92 6.60 5.43
N LYS A 151 16.17 6.99 5.68
CA LYS A 151 17.28 6.80 4.73
C LYS A 151 17.39 5.34 4.29
N GLY A 152 17.31 5.10 2.97
CA GLY A 152 17.31 3.76 2.38
C GLY A 152 15.96 3.04 2.43
N GLY A 153 14.89 3.70 2.88
CA GLY A 153 13.50 3.27 2.73
C GLY A 153 12.97 3.49 1.31
N PRO A 154 11.86 2.85 0.93
CA PRO A 154 11.31 2.90 -0.42
C PRO A 154 10.82 4.28 -0.86
N LEU A 155 10.49 5.18 0.08
CA LEU A 155 10.04 6.56 -0.19
C LEU A 155 11.12 7.61 0.05
N CYS A 156 12.35 7.20 0.41
CA CYS A 156 13.43 8.15 0.66
C CYS A 156 13.80 8.91 -0.63
N PRO A 157 13.79 10.26 -0.64
CA PRO A 157 14.13 11.05 -1.82
C PRO A 157 15.61 10.94 -2.23
N GLU A 158 16.47 10.72 -1.23
CA GLU A 158 17.93 10.64 -1.38
C GLU A 158 18.32 9.20 -1.68
N ASP A 159 18.44 8.90 -2.97
CA ASP A 159 19.09 7.66 -3.40
C ASP A 159 20.60 7.79 -3.19
N SER A 160 21.14 7.08 -2.19
CA SER A 160 22.58 7.01 -1.96
C SER A 160 23.35 6.26 -3.05
N ARG A 161 22.66 5.68 -4.06
CA ARG A 161 23.25 4.79 -5.08
C ARG A 161 22.96 5.20 -6.52
N GLY A 162 22.44 6.41 -6.78
CA GLY A 162 22.40 7.05 -8.10
C GLY A 162 21.65 6.27 -9.21
N THR A 163 20.70 5.40 -8.89
CA THR A 163 20.02 4.49 -9.84
C THR A 163 18.48 4.54 -9.70
N THR A 164 17.86 5.38 -10.52
CA THR A 164 16.48 5.32 -11.06
C THR A 164 15.31 4.89 -10.18
N ARG A 165 14.98 5.60 -9.08
CA ARG A 165 13.60 5.82 -8.55
C ARG A 165 12.53 4.68 -8.62
N PRO A 166 12.82 3.37 -8.49
CA PRO A 166 11.81 2.38 -8.83
C PRO A 166 10.80 2.17 -7.71
N THR A 167 11.19 2.47 -6.47
CA THR A 167 10.39 2.19 -5.28
C THR A 167 9.28 3.19 -5.05
N VAL A 168 9.46 4.45 -5.47
CA VAL A 168 8.39 5.46 -5.45
C VAL A 168 7.28 5.07 -6.43
N SER A 169 7.63 4.49 -7.58
CA SER A 169 6.64 4.04 -8.58
C SER A 169 5.64 3.00 -8.04
N PHE A 170 5.97 2.27 -6.97
CA PHE A 170 5.04 1.34 -6.32
C PHE A 170 3.86 2.05 -5.69
N PHE A 171 4.12 3.24 -5.16
CA PHE A 171 3.15 4.01 -4.42
C PHE A 171 2.41 4.99 -5.31
N ASP A 172 2.88 5.29 -6.52
CA ASP A 172 2.18 6.20 -7.44
C ASP A 172 0.71 5.83 -7.67
N PRO A 173 0.31 4.57 -7.93
CA PRO A 173 -1.10 4.22 -8.05
C PRO A 173 -1.89 4.46 -6.77
N LEU A 174 -1.29 4.17 -5.61
CA LEU A 174 -1.91 4.39 -4.31
C LEU A 174 -2.06 5.89 -4.03
N PHE A 175 -1.01 6.68 -4.25
CA PHE A 175 -1.01 8.12 -4.07
C PHE A 175 -1.97 8.82 -5.04
N ASN A 176 -2.09 8.32 -6.27
CA ASN A 176 -3.07 8.82 -7.22
C ASN A 176 -4.49 8.48 -6.78
N ALA A 177 -4.73 7.27 -6.25
CA ALA A 177 -6.05 6.89 -5.73
C ALA A 177 -6.44 7.65 -4.46
N LEU A 178 -5.46 8.00 -3.61
CA LEU A 178 -5.66 8.80 -2.40
C LEU A 178 -5.68 10.31 -2.67
N ARG A 179 -5.32 10.74 -3.89
CA ARG A 179 -5.37 12.16 -4.25
C ARG A 179 -6.84 12.59 -4.23
N PRO A 180 -7.21 13.60 -3.42
CA PRO A 180 -8.55 14.15 -3.50
C PRO A 180 -8.78 14.64 -4.94
N PRO A 181 -9.98 14.43 -5.53
CA PRO A 181 -10.25 14.87 -6.89
C PRO A 181 -9.92 16.36 -7.00
N MET A 182 -9.01 16.68 -7.92
CA MET A 182 -8.59 18.04 -8.20
C MET A 182 -9.84 18.83 -8.61
N GLN A 183 -10.21 19.87 -7.86
CA GLN A 183 -11.30 20.75 -8.26
C GLN A 183 -10.89 21.51 -9.53
N GLU A 184 -11.24 20.99 -10.70
CA GLU A 184 -11.17 21.75 -11.96
C GLU A 184 -12.23 22.85 -11.93
N GLY A 185 -11.80 24.08 -11.70
CA GLY A 185 -12.61 25.27 -11.90
C GLY A 185 -11.71 26.51 -11.95
N PRO A 186 -12.06 27.55 -12.72
CA PRO A 186 -11.32 28.80 -12.69
C PRO A 186 -11.25 29.31 -11.24
N LEU A 187 -10.08 29.77 -10.80
CA LEU A 187 -9.89 30.46 -9.52
C LEU A 187 -10.62 31.82 -9.56
N THR A 188 -11.94 31.80 -9.54
CA THR A 188 -12.75 32.89 -8.99
C THR A 188 -13.15 32.44 -7.60
N LYS A 189 -12.98 33.31 -6.60
CA LYS A 189 -13.37 33.03 -5.22
C LYS A 189 -14.79 32.48 -5.22
N ARG A 190 -14.94 31.17 -4.99
CA ARG A 190 -16.25 30.55 -4.84
C ARG A 190 -16.89 31.22 -3.62
N PRO A 191 -18.13 31.74 -3.72
CA PRO A 191 -18.87 32.17 -2.55
C PRO A 191 -18.88 31.02 -1.54
N ARG A 192 -18.56 31.29 -0.27
CA ARG A 192 -18.65 30.28 0.78
C ARG A 192 -20.12 29.89 0.90
N LEU A 193 -20.42 28.60 0.72
CA LEU A 193 -21.77 28.04 0.88
C LEU A 193 -22.25 28.08 2.34
N ASP A 194 -21.34 28.41 3.26
CA ASP A 194 -21.57 28.49 4.70
C ASP A 194 -22.39 29.74 5.10
N SER A 195 -22.65 30.66 4.17
CA SER A 195 -23.58 31.77 4.37
C SER A 195 -24.96 31.45 3.78
N ASP A 196 -26.03 31.85 4.47
CA ASP A 196 -27.42 31.70 3.99
C ASP A 196 -27.61 32.29 2.58
N GLU A 197 -26.89 33.38 2.27
CA GLU A 197 -26.87 34.02 0.95
C GLU A 197 -26.31 33.11 -0.15
N GLY A 198 -25.27 32.33 0.14
CA GLY A 198 -24.68 31.39 -0.80
C GLY A 198 -25.60 30.20 -1.10
N LEU A 199 -26.31 29.72 -0.07
CA LEU A 199 -27.28 28.64 -0.20
C LEU A 199 -28.55 29.07 -0.95
N GLU A 200 -29.04 30.29 -0.72
CA GLU A 200 -30.19 30.84 -1.46
C GLU A 200 -29.85 31.15 -2.93
N ALA A 201 -28.62 31.61 -3.22
CA ALA A 201 -28.16 31.78 -4.60
C ALA A 201 -28.05 30.43 -5.35
N LEU A 202 -27.64 29.36 -4.66
CA LEU A 202 -27.57 28.01 -5.23
C LEU A 202 -28.96 27.45 -5.54
N LYS A 203 -29.89 27.52 -4.57
CA LYS A 203 -31.30 27.14 -4.75
C LYS A 203 -31.95 27.96 -5.87
N GLY A 204 -31.61 29.24 -5.93
CA GLY A 204 -32.12 30.19 -6.91
C GLY A 204 -31.77 29.89 -8.36
N ASN A 205 -30.70 29.14 -8.61
CA ASN A 205 -30.14 28.92 -9.96
C ASN A 205 -30.04 27.43 -10.32
N SER A 206 -30.66 26.54 -9.53
CA SER A 206 -30.60 25.09 -9.75
C SER A 206 -31.55 24.60 -10.84
N CYS A 207 -31.08 23.70 -11.70
CA CYS A 207 -31.82 22.98 -12.74
C CYS A 207 -31.53 21.46 -12.65
N LEU A 208 -32.29 20.62 -13.36
CA LEU A 208 -32.26 19.16 -13.18
C LEU A 208 -31.41 18.38 -14.17
N GLU A 209 -31.32 18.85 -15.42
CA GLU A 209 -30.59 18.17 -16.49
C GLU A 209 -29.86 19.13 -17.43
N ASN A 210 -30.52 20.21 -17.87
CA ASN A 210 -29.93 21.15 -18.82
C ASN A 210 -30.00 22.61 -18.31
N PRO A 211 -28.86 23.35 -18.26
CA PRO A 211 -28.83 24.73 -17.77
C PRO A 211 -29.72 25.73 -18.53
N GLU A 212 -30.11 25.40 -19.77
CA GLU A 212 -30.94 26.27 -20.61
C GLU A 212 -32.44 26.18 -20.29
N GLU A 213 -32.89 25.16 -19.54
CA GLU A 213 -34.30 24.98 -19.15
C GLU A 213 -34.76 25.91 -18.02
N GLY A 214 -33.83 26.67 -17.45
CA GLY A 214 -34.10 27.69 -16.43
C GLY A 214 -34.35 27.12 -15.03
N LYS A 215 -34.75 28.02 -14.14
CA LYS A 215 -34.88 27.76 -12.71
C LYS A 215 -36.07 26.83 -12.41
N ILE A 216 -35.84 25.83 -11.57
CA ILE A 216 -36.89 24.92 -11.08
C ILE A 216 -37.33 25.29 -9.66
N GLU A 217 -38.61 25.09 -9.37
CA GLU A 217 -39.19 25.32 -8.05
C GLU A 217 -38.62 24.35 -7.00
N ASN A 218 -38.29 24.88 -5.81
CA ASN A 218 -37.53 24.17 -4.78
C ASN A 218 -38.15 22.83 -4.35
N GLY A 219 -39.48 22.74 -4.25
CA GLY A 219 -40.16 21.51 -3.87
C GLY A 219 -39.96 20.39 -4.91
N LYS A 220 -40.04 20.75 -6.19
CA LYS A 220 -39.87 19.83 -7.32
C LYS A 220 -38.41 19.40 -7.47
N LEU A 221 -37.46 20.32 -7.26
CA LEU A 221 -36.03 20.03 -7.27
C LEU A 221 -35.65 19.00 -6.21
N ARG A 222 -36.13 19.17 -4.97
CA ARG A 222 -35.83 18.26 -3.86
C ARG A 222 -36.37 16.86 -4.11
N GLN A 223 -37.61 16.77 -4.61
CA GLN A 223 -38.24 15.49 -4.93
C GLN A 223 -37.46 14.72 -6.01
N GLN A 224 -37.07 15.40 -7.08
CA GLN A 224 -36.36 14.76 -8.19
C GLN A 224 -34.90 14.45 -7.87
N LEU A 225 -34.24 15.26 -7.04
CA LEU A 225 -32.89 14.96 -6.55
C LEU A 225 -32.89 13.68 -5.71
N CYS A 226 -33.87 13.54 -4.79
CA CYS A 226 -34.03 12.31 -4.01
C CYS A 226 -34.28 11.09 -4.89
N GLN A 227 -35.11 11.23 -5.93
CA GLN A 227 -35.38 10.15 -6.89
C GLN A 227 -34.12 9.75 -7.66
N LYS A 228 -33.35 10.71 -8.21
CA LYS A 228 -32.10 10.40 -8.93
C LYS A 228 -31.04 9.78 -8.03
N MET A 229 -30.92 10.23 -6.79
CA MET A 229 -29.98 9.62 -5.83
C MET A 229 -30.34 8.17 -5.54
N PHE A 230 -31.65 7.86 -5.46
CA PHE A 230 -32.13 6.49 -5.29
C PHE A 230 -31.86 5.64 -6.55
N ASP A 231 -32.15 6.17 -7.74
CA ASP A 231 -31.94 5.46 -9.01
C ASP A 231 -30.45 5.12 -9.23
N ILE A 232 -29.54 6.07 -8.97
CA ILE A 232 -28.09 5.86 -9.05
C ILE A 232 -27.62 4.82 -8.04
N ALA A 233 -28.11 4.87 -6.80
CA ALA A 233 -27.77 3.90 -5.77
C ALA A 233 -28.31 2.49 -6.07
N SER A 234 -29.36 2.40 -6.88
CA SER A 234 -30.00 1.14 -7.26
C SER A 234 -29.50 0.53 -8.59
N GLY A 235 -28.68 1.26 -9.36
CA GLY A 235 -28.15 0.80 -10.64
C GLY A 235 -27.03 -0.25 -10.50
N SER A 236 -27.19 -1.41 -11.12
CA SER A 236 -26.29 -2.57 -10.98
C SER A 236 -25.04 -2.57 -11.88
N ASP A 237 -24.70 -1.47 -12.58
CA ASP A 237 -23.65 -1.46 -13.62
C ASP A 237 -22.41 -0.59 -13.28
N LEU A 238 -21.38 -1.23 -12.71
CA LEU A 238 -20.00 -0.72 -12.62
C LEU A 238 -19.08 -1.36 -13.68
N LYS A 239 -19.46 -1.33 -14.96
CA LYS A 239 -18.59 -1.78 -16.06
C LYS A 239 -18.63 -0.83 -17.27
N LYS A 240 -17.63 0.05 -17.39
CA LYS A 240 -17.15 0.58 -18.68
C LYS A 240 -15.61 0.72 -18.71
N PRO A 241 -14.95 0.63 -19.89
CA PRO A 241 -13.54 0.24 -20.02
C PRO A 241 -12.52 1.40 -20.16
N LEU A 242 -11.26 1.02 -19.95
CA LEU A 242 -10.01 1.73 -19.66
C LEU A 242 -9.44 2.75 -20.68
N ASP A 243 -10.17 3.21 -21.70
CA ASP A 243 -9.55 4.01 -22.78
C ASP A 243 -9.67 5.54 -22.65
N GLU A 244 -10.59 6.05 -21.84
CA GLU A 244 -10.71 7.51 -21.64
C GLU A 244 -9.71 8.07 -20.61
N THR A 245 -9.18 7.23 -19.71
CA THR A 245 -8.29 7.66 -18.62
C THR A 245 -6.89 8.05 -19.08
N LYS A 246 -6.48 7.68 -20.31
CA LYS A 246 -5.14 7.99 -20.85
C LYS A 246 -4.97 9.45 -21.31
N LYS A 247 -6.05 10.21 -21.52
CA LYS A 247 -5.96 11.58 -22.04
C LYS A 247 -5.60 12.64 -20.98
N LEU A 248 -5.64 12.31 -19.69
CA LEU A 248 -5.48 13.31 -18.61
C LEU A 248 -4.07 13.39 -18.00
N LEU A 249 -3.10 12.61 -18.47
CA LEU A 249 -1.77 12.50 -17.84
C LEU A 249 -0.69 13.47 -18.36
N THR A 250 -1.00 14.41 -19.26
CA THR A 250 0.03 15.25 -19.93
C THR A 250 0.06 16.73 -19.53
N ARG A 251 -0.42 17.13 -18.35
CA ARG A 251 -0.26 18.53 -17.92
C ARG A 251 0.02 18.72 -16.43
N ASN A 252 1.25 19.21 -16.17
CA ASN A 252 1.70 19.99 -15.02
C ASN A 252 2.36 19.27 -13.82
N ASN A 253 3.68 19.12 -13.95
CA ASN A 253 4.77 19.52 -13.05
C ASN A 253 4.51 19.73 -11.54
N TYR A 254 5.08 18.81 -10.76
CA TYR A 254 6.02 18.96 -9.63
C TYR A 254 5.94 20.16 -8.66
N TYR A 255 5.62 19.89 -7.38
CA TYR A 255 6.52 19.83 -6.20
C TYR A 255 5.75 20.13 -4.88
N ASN A 256 6.27 19.53 -3.78
CA ASN A 256 5.91 19.67 -2.36
C ASN A 256 4.68 18.93 -1.84
N TYR A 257 4.89 17.75 -1.23
CA TYR A 257 3.99 17.25 -0.20
C TYR A 257 4.75 16.51 0.92
N TYR A 258 4.74 17.11 2.10
CA TYR A 258 4.89 16.41 3.39
C TYR A 258 3.62 15.57 3.62
N PHE A 259 3.78 14.31 4.01
CA PHE A 259 2.69 13.36 4.22
C PHE A 259 2.24 13.36 5.69
N CYS A 260 0.93 13.42 5.94
CA CYS A 260 0.31 13.25 7.25
C CYS A 260 -0.82 12.21 7.13
N ILE A 261 -0.63 10.99 7.64
CA ILE A 261 -1.62 9.88 7.65
C ILE A 261 -2.69 10.09 8.75
N THR A 262 -2.92 11.31 9.24
CA THR A 262 -3.82 11.51 10.40
C THR A 262 -5.28 11.77 10.02
N CYS A 263 -5.68 11.63 8.75
CA CYS A 263 -7.06 11.83 8.33
C CYS A 263 -7.61 10.61 7.61
N VAL A 264 -7.92 9.55 8.38
CA VAL A 264 -9.00 8.59 8.08
C VAL A 264 -9.84 8.47 9.34
#